data_AF-A0A3P8UX45-F1
#
_entry.id   AF-A0A3P8UX45-F1
#
_cell.length_a   1.000
_cell.length_b   1.000
_cell.length_c   1.000
_cell.angle_alpha   90.00
_cell.angle_beta   90.00
_cell.angle_gamma   90.00
#
_symmetry.space_group_name_H-M   'P 1'
#
loop_
_entity.id
_entity.type
_entity.pdbx_description
1 polymer ?
#
loop_
_entity_poly.entity_id
_entity_poly.type
_entity_poly.pdbx_seq_one_letter_code
_entity_poly.pdbx_strand_id
1 'polypeptide(L)'
;MERLLSCLMLGYLTWNLRISDAQGEYCHGWLDINGNYHDGFQCPEDFDTADATVCCGSCALRYCCAAVDARLDQGSCTNDREVENTEFAARNFTPALAFGYLFDFFLALVA
;
A
#
# COMPACT_ATOMS: atom_id res chain seq x y z
N MET A 1 -35.17 14.02 15.12
CA MET A 1 -34.78 12.77 14.44
C MET A 1 -33.89 13.07 13.23
N GLU A 2 -34.36 13.89 12.28
CA GLU A 2 -33.62 14.34 11.07
C GLU A 2 -32.16 14.77 11.28
N ARG A 3 -31.88 15.57 12.32
CA ARG A 3 -30.53 16.07 12.61
C ARG A 3 -29.57 14.98 13.10
N LEU A 4 -30.10 14.00 13.84
CA LEU A 4 -29.31 12.88 14.36
C LEU A 4 -28.95 11.91 13.22
N LEU A 5 -29.92 11.66 12.34
CA LEU A 5 -29.73 10.85 11.13
C LEU A 5 -28.70 11.51 10.19
N SER A 6 -28.77 12.83 10.00
CA SER A 6 -27.77 13.58 9.23
C SER A 6 -26.36 13.49 9.82
N CYS A 7 -26.20 13.63 11.14
CA CYS A 7 -24.90 13.49 11.77
C CYS A 7 -24.32 12.08 11.64
N LEU A 8 -25.16 11.05 11.78
CA LEU A 8 -24.74 9.65 11.59
C LEU A 8 -24.33 9.36 10.15
N MET A 9 -25.08 9.87 9.17
CA MET A 9 -24.73 9.71 7.75
C MET A 9 -23.44 10.44 7.36
N LEU A 10 -23.21 11.65 7.90
CA LEU A 10 -21.95 12.39 7.69
C LEU A 10 -20.76 11.71 8.38
N GLY A 11 -20.95 11.19 9.59
CA GLY A 11 -19.96 10.38 10.29
C GLY A 11 -19.60 9.11 9.50
N TYR A 12 -20.60 8.39 8.99
CA TYR A 12 -20.41 7.20 8.16
C TYR A 12 -19.68 7.52 6.84
N LEU A 13 -20.10 8.57 6.13
CA LEU A 13 -19.45 8.99 4.88
C LEU A 13 -17.98 9.39 5.10
N THR A 14 -17.68 10.16 6.15
CA THR A 14 -16.31 10.58 6.46
C THR A 14 -15.43 9.44 6.94
N TRP A 15 -15.99 8.40 7.59
CA TRP A 15 -15.25 7.20 7.94
C TRP A 15 -14.92 6.33 6.72
N ASN A 16 -15.88 6.19 5.80
CA ASN A 16 -15.68 5.42 4.56
C ASN A 16 -14.76 6.12 3.54
N LEU A 17 -14.65 7.45 3.59
CA LEU A 17 -13.80 8.24 2.68
C LEU A 17 -12.31 8.31 3.10
N ARG A 18 -11.91 7.69 4.21
CA ARG A 18 -10.50 7.67 4.68
C ARG A 18 -9.63 6.60 4.01
N ILE A 19 -10.10 5.94 2.95
CA ILE A 19 -9.33 4.92 2.22
C ILE A 19 -9.10 5.40 0.80
N SER A 20 -8.18 6.35 0.65
CA SER A 20 -7.41 6.46 -0.59
C SER A 20 -6.03 5.91 -0.29
N ASP A 21 -5.98 4.59 -0.10
CA ASP A 21 -4.71 3.85 -0.11
C ASP A 21 -4.31 3.72 -1.58
N ALA A 22 -3.85 4.84 -2.15
CA ALA A 22 -3.18 4.83 -3.43
C ALA A 22 -1.83 4.15 -3.20
N GLN A 23 -1.86 2.81 -3.13
CA GLN A 23 -0.67 1.99 -3.05
C GLN A 23 0.22 2.39 -4.24
N GLY A 24 1.44 2.82 -3.93
CA GLY A 24 2.41 3.25 -4.93
C GLY A 24 2.94 2.08 -5.77
N GLU A 25 4.07 2.29 -6.41
CA GLU A 25 4.75 1.25 -7.16
C GLU A 25 5.37 0.20 -6.23
N TYR A 26 5.43 -1.04 -6.70
CA TYR A 26 6.21 -2.08 -6.04
C TYR A 26 7.62 -2.10 -6.64
N CYS A 27 8.64 -1.90 -5.80
CA CYS A 27 10.02 -2.14 -6.19
C CYS A 27 10.32 -3.64 -6.08
N HIS A 28 10.55 -4.31 -7.20
CA HIS A 28 10.92 -5.73 -7.21
C HIS A 28 12.30 -5.94 -6.57
N GLY A 29 12.50 -7.10 -5.96
CA GLY A 29 13.78 -7.49 -5.39
C GLY A 29 14.88 -7.56 -6.45
N TRP A 30 16.12 -7.29 -6.05
CA TRP A 30 17.26 -7.17 -6.97
C TRP A 30 18.57 -7.61 -6.33
N LEU A 31 19.55 -7.94 -7.16
CA LEU A 31 20.95 -8.13 -6.76
C LEU A 31 21.72 -6.82 -6.90
N ASP A 32 22.38 -6.37 -5.83
CA ASP A 32 23.26 -5.20 -5.87
C ASP A 32 24.61 -5.50 -6.58
N ILE A 33 25.45 -4.48 -6.71
CA ILE A 33 26.78 -4.58 -7.36
C ILE A 33 27.71 -5.55 -6.60
N ASN A 34 27.44 -5.78 -5.32
CA ASN A 34 28.23 -6.64 -4.44
C ASN A 34 27.69 -8.09 -4.45
N GLY A 35 26.60 -8.35 -5.17
CA GLY A 35 25.94 -9.65 -5.24
C GLY A 35 25.02 -9.96 -4.06
N ASN A 36 24.69 -8.99 -3.21
CA ASN A 36 23.69 -9.18 -2.16
C ASN A 36 22.29 -9.01 -2.75
N TYR A 37 21.38 -9.89 -2.33
CA TYR A 37 19.99 -9.80 -2.69
C TYR A 37 19.24 -8.86 -1.74
N HIS A 38 18.48 -7.94 -2.30
CA HIS A 38 17.55 -7.06 -1.61
C HIS A 38 16.12 -7.50 -1.92
N ASP A 39 15.32 -7.68 -0.87
CA ASP A 39 13.91 -8.02 -1.00
C ASP A 39 13.12 -6.86 -1.62
N GLY A 40 12.04 -7.17 -2.34
CA GLY A 40 11.17 -6.16 -2.89
C GLY A 40 10.25 -5.54 -1.84
N PHE A 41 9.87 -4.28 -2.03
CA PHE A 41 9.06 -3.50 -1.09
C PHE A 41 7.99 -2.67 -1.83
N GLN A 42 6.94 -2.33 -1.10
CA GLN A 42 5.82 -1.53 -1.58
C GLN A 42 6.06 -0.06 -1.22
N CYS A 43 5.99 0.84 -2.20
CA CYS A 43 6.07 2.28 -1.94
C CYS A 43 4.69 2.86 -1.57
N PRO A 44 4.64 3.90 -0.70
CA PRO A 44 5.71 4.31 0.21
C PRO A 44 5.91 3.28 1.34
N GLU A 45 7.13 3.16 1.88
CA GLU A 45 7.39 2.35 3.08
C GLU A 45 6.93 3.08 4.36
N ASP A 46 6.97 2.38 5.51
CA ASP A 46 6.48 2.88 6.82
C ASP A 46 7.09 4.23 7.25
N PHE A 47 8.32 4.51 6.81
CA PHE A 47 9.07 5.71 7.20
C PHE A 47 9.27 6.70 6.04
N ASP A 48 8.65 6.45 4.89
CA ASP A 48 8.67 7.36 3.75
C ASP A 48 7.62 8.47 3.86
N THR A 49 7.79 9.51 3.05
CA THR A 49 6.74 10.50 2.87
C THR A 49 5.58 9.90 2.07
N ALA A 50 4.35 10.33 2.35
CA ALA A 50 3.15 9.77 1.72
C ALA A 50 3.11 9.95 0.18
N ASP A 51 3.91 10.86 -0.36
CA ASP A 51 4.05 11.13 -1.79
C ASP A 51 5.17 10.30 -2.46
N ALA A 52 5.98 9.57 -1.70
CA ALA A 52 7.04 8.69 -2.20
C ALA A 52 6.47 7.40 -2.81
N THR A 53 5.61 7.54 -3.82
CA THR A 53 4.82 6.47 -4.41
C THR A 53 5.49 5.83 -5.63
N VAL A 54 6.69 6.26 -6.02
CA VAL A 54 7.37 5.83 -7.25
C VAL A 54 8.62 5.01 -6.93
N CYS A 55 8.87 3.93 -7.67
CA CYS A 55 10.10 3.18 -7.57
C CYS A 55 11.21 3.86 -8.38
N CYS A 56 12.24 4.34 -7.71
CA CYS A 56 13.26 5.20 -8.30
C CYS A 56 14.67 4.59 -8.20
N GLY A 57 15.61 5.16 -8.95
CA GLY A 57 17.03 4.84 -8.86
C GLY A 57 17.57 4.06 -10.06
N SER A 58 18.22 2.93 -9.79
CA SER A 58 18.90 2.09 -10.80
C SER A 58 18.63 0.62 -10.55
N CYS A 59 18.91 -0.24 -11.53
CA CYS A 59 18.70 -1.68 -11.36
C CYS A 59 19.38 -2.27 -10.12
N ALA A 60 20.54 -1.73 -9.72
CA ALA A 60 21.32 -2.20 -8.56
C ALA A 60 21.07 -1.42 -7.25
N LEU A 61 20.22 -0.39 -7.27
CA LEU A 61 19.84 0.40 -6.10
C LEU A 61 18.46 1.02 -6.32
N ARG A 62 17.45 0.49 -5.61
CA ARG A 62 16.05 0.91 -5.72
C ARG A 62 15.60 1.54 -4.41
N TYR A 63 14.78 2.58 -4.49
CA TYR A 63 14.22 3.28 -3.34
C TYR A 63 12.91 3.99 -3.72
N CYS A 64 12.03 4.23 -2.75
CA CYS A 64 10.81 5.01 -2.96
C CYS A 64 11.11 6.50 -3.09
N CYS A 65 10.48 7.17 -4.07
CA CYS A 65 10.61 8.61 -4.22
C CYS A 65 9.33 9.25 -4.79
N ALA A 66 9.22 10.58 -4.69
CA ALA A 66 8.11 11.36 -5.26
C ALA A 66 8.41 11.90 -6.68
N ALA A 67 9.65 11.75 -7.13
CA ALA A 67 10.18 12.35 -8.35
C ALA A 67 10.03 11.37 -9.54
N VAL A 68 9.00 11.57 -10.37
CA VAL A 68 8.67 10.70 -11.51
C VAL A 68 9.77 10.66 -12.57
N ASP A 69 10.60 11.70 -12.66
CA ASP A 69 11.77 11.77 -13.55
C ASP A 69 12.92 10.84 -13.11
N ALA A 70 12.99 10.50 -11.82
CA ALA A 70 13.92 9.52 -11.27
C ALA A 70 13.37 8.08 -11.27
N ARG A 71 12.17 7.87 -11.84
CA ARG A 71 11.52 6.57 -11.93
C ARG A 71 12.39 5.55 -12.66
N LEU A 72 12.55 4.39 -12.05
CA LEU A 72 13.29 3.27 -12.62
C LEU A 72 12.38 2.44 -13.53
N ASP A 73 12.79 2.21 -14.78
CA ASP A 73 12.17 1.21 -15.64
C ASP A 73 12.63 -0.21 -15.26
N GLN A 74 11.96 -0.78 -14.26
CA GLN A 74 12.31 -2.09 -13.70
C GLN A 74 12.23 -3.23 -14.73
N GLY A 75 11.40 -3.10 -15.78
CA GLY A 75 11.27 -4.12 -16.83
C GLY A 75 12.49 -4.20 -17.76
N SER A 76 13.38 -3.20 -17.70
CA SER A 76 14.65 -3.19 -18.41
C SER A 76 15.80 -3.83 -17.63
N CYS A 77 15.60 -4.09 -16.34
CA CYS A 77 16.59 -4.71 -15.48
C CYS A 77 16.67 -6.23 -15.74
N THR A 78 17.85 -6.81 -15.50
CA THR A 78 18.12 -8.26 -15.67
C THR A 78 18.71 -8.88 -14.40
N ASN A 79 18.67 -8.14 -13.29
CA ASN A 79 19.25 -8.51 -12.00
C ASN A 79 18.17 -8.69 -10.92
N ASP A 80 16.91 -8.75 -11.34
CA ASP A 80 15.81 -9.29 -10.57
C ASP A 80 15.94 -10.80 -10.45
N ARG A 81 15.52 -11.35 -9.31
CA ARG A 81 15.37 -12.81 -9.18
C ARG A 81 13.94 -13.11 -9.60
N GLU A 82 13.76 -13.94 -10.64
CA GLU A 82 12.43 -14.49 -10.94
C GLU A 82 11.96 -15.26 -9.70
N VAL A 83 11.07 -14.64 -8.92
CA VAL A 83 10.38 -15.35 -7.84
C VAL A 83 9.36 -16.25 -8.52
N GLU A 84 9.76 -17.47 -8.83
CA GLU A 84 8.83 -18.61 -8.94
C GLU A 84 8.10 -18.73 -7.58
N ASN A 85 7.00 -17.98 -7.41
CA ASN A 85 5.80 -18.31 -6.65
C ASN A 85 4.90 -17.06 -6.51
N THR A 86 4.09 -16.88 -7.54
CA THR A 86 2.99 -15.93 -7.69
C THR A 86 1.80 -16.20 -6.76
N GLU A 87 1.99 -16.43 -5.45
CA GLU A 87 0.84 -16.72 -4.57
C GLU A 87 0.79 -16.03 -3.19
N PHE A 88 1.77 -15.19 -2.80
CA PHE A 88 1.74 -14.60 -1.45
C PHE A 88 1.84 -13.08 -1.32
N ALA A 89 2.10 -12.33 -2.40
CA ALA A 89 2.20 -10.86 -2.36
C ALA A 89 0.87 -10.14 -2.65
N ALA A 90 -0.27 -10.76 -2.34
CA ALA A 90 -1.58 -10.10 -2.40
C ALA A 90 -2.50 -10.62 -1.30
N ARG A 91 -1.99 -10.79 -0.07
CA ARG A 91 -2.88 -10.76 1.08
C ARG A 91 -2.93 -9.33 1.57
N ASN A 92 -3.79 -8.54 0.93
CA ASN A 92 -4.43 -7.39 1.58
C ASN A 92 -5.09 -7.92 2.86
N PHE A 93 -4.34 -8.00 3.95
CA PHE A 93 -4.94 -8.10 5.27
C PHE A 93 -5.51 -6.71 5.52
N THR A 94 -6.73 -6.47 5.05
CA THR A 94 -7.48 -5.27 5.39
C THR A 94 -7.93 -5.40 6.85
N PRO A 95 -7.30 -4.74 7.84
CA PRO A 95 -7.86 -4.70 9.20
C PRO A 95 -9.23 -4.01 9.22
N ALA A 96 -9.54 -3.21 8.19
CA ALA A 96 -10.79 -2.44 8.08
C ALA A 96 -12.06 -3.31 8.09
N LEU A 97 -12.01 -4.54 7.56
CA LEU A 97 -13.17 -5.44 7.57
C LEU A 97 -13.47 -5.96 8.99
N ALA A 98 -12.46 -6.26 9.80
CA ALA A 98 -12.67 -6.82 11.14
C ALA A 98 -13.31 -5.80 12.11
N PHE A 99 -12.97 -4.52 12.01
CA PHE A 99 -13.52 -3.48 12.88
C PHE A 99 -14.91 -2.99 12.44
N GLY A 100 -15.24 -3.05 11.14
CA GLY A 100 -16.59 -2.74 10.64
C GLY A 100 -17.64 -3.73 11.14
N TYR A 101 -17.36 -5.03 11.08
CA TYR A 101 -18.29 -6.07 11.56
C TYR A 101 -18.54 -6.00 13.07
N LEU A 102 -17.53 -5.61 13.86
CA LEU A 102 -17.72 -5.41 15.30
C LEU A 102 -18.67 -4.24 15.57
N PHE A 103 -18.49 -3.11 14.87
CA PHE A 103 -19.34 -1.93 15.04
C PHE A 103 -20.79 -2.20 14.63
N ASP A 104 -21.02 -2.87 13.50
CA ASP A 104 -22.36 -3.28 13.05
C ASP A 104 -23.03 -4.28 14.01
N PHE A 105 -22.25 -5.21 14.57
CA PHE A 105 -22.74 -6.18 15.57
C PHE A 105 -23.12 -5.49 16.89
N PHE A 106 -22.33 -4.52 17.36
CA PHE A 106 -22.66 -3.72 18.55
C PHE A 106 -23.90 -2.86 18.33
N LEU A 107 -24.10 -2.29 17.14
CA LEU A 107 -25.33 -1.54 16.81
C LEU A 107 -26.57 -2.45 16.80
N ALA A 108 -26.47 -3.64 16.21
CA ALA A 108 -27.57 -4.60 16.15
C ALA A 108 -27.93 -5.21 17.51
N LEU A 109 -26.99 -5.25 18.47
CA LEU A 109 -27.23 -5.75 19.82
C LEU A 109 -27.90 -4.70 20.74
N VAL A 110 -27.74 -3.41 20.43
CA VAL A 110 -28.22 -2.28 21.25
C VAL A 110 -29.52 -1.66 20.69
N ALA A 111 -29.95 -2.06 19.50
CA ALA A 111 -31.25 -1.72 18.89
C ALA A 111 -32.35 -2.71 19.32
#